data_AF-A0A3E3EEW6-F1
#
_entry.id   AF-A0A3E3EEW6-F1
#
_cell.length_a   1.000
_cell.length_b   1.000
_cell.length_c   1.000
_cell.angle_alpha   90.00
_cell.angle_beta   90.00
_cell.angle_gamma   90.00
#
_symmetry.space_group_name_H-M   'P 1'
#
loop_
_entity.id
_entity.type
_entity.pdbx_description
1 polymer ?
#
loop_
_entity_poly.entity_id
_entity_poly.type
_entity_poly.pdbx_seq_one_letter_code
_entity_poly.pdbx_strand_id
1 'polypeptide(L)'
;MNRRNYIGIGISKNQIAEVNRHSDPTRLDKLSGEPLYVAKVMLPSSEFRNKSIDFGTDQNGIDRNKRGAYINVPASFIRDDRKQPEERKYFYLNPERTYQVHFFGKAIEGKMLEDGRQVYDKPESVMLNASDLKTAFSFDREKINELNQNSNRNNDIPKTNEQVKTEKNSPDLKR
;
A
#
# COMPACT_ATOMS: atom_id res chain seq x y z
N MET A 1 3.51 30.76 -9.90
CA MET A 1 3.82 29.43 -9.33
C MET A 1 5.07 28.88 -10.01
N ASN A 2 6.22 28.91 -9.32
CA ASN A 2 7.46 28.32 -9.84
C ASN A 2 7.31 26.79 -9.87
N ARG A 3 7.34 26.19 -11.06
CA ARG A 3 7.28 24.71 -11.26
C ARG A 3 8.61 24.01 -10.94
N ARG A 4 9.47 24.59 -10.12
CA ARG A 4 10.81 24.06 -9.89
C ARG A 4 10.79 23.25 -8.60
N ASN A 5 10.69 21.92 -8.78
CA ASN A 5 11.04 20.85 -7.83
C ASN A 5 9.88 20.19 -7.06
N TYR A 6 8.72 19.98 -7.69
CA TYR A 6 7.79 18.98 -7.16
C TYR A 6 8.44 17.59 -7.16
N ILE A 7 8.22 16.84 -6.08
CA ILE A 7 8.76 15.49 -5.90
C ILE A 7 7.71 14.49 -6.42
N GLY A 8 8.03 13.81 -7.53
CA GLY A 8 7.17 12.77 -8.09
C GLY A 8 7.25 11.48 -7.29
N ILE A 9 6.07 10.91 -6.99
CA ILE A 9 5.90 9.58 -6.40
C ILE A 9 5.21 8.70 -7.42
N GLY A 10 5.86 7.60 -7.82
CA GLY A 10 5.23 6.54 -8.61
C GLY A 10 4.63 5.49 -7.69
N ILE A 11 3.42 5.04 -8.00
CA ILE A 11 2.70 4.00 -7.26
C ILE A 11 2.08 3.00 -8.24
N SER A 12 1.80 1.79 -7.75
CA SER A 12 0.90 0.87 -8.44
C SER A 12 -0.55 1.29 -8.26
N LYS A 13 -1.42 1.00 -9.25
CA LYS A 13 -2.88 1.12 -9.12
C LYS A 13 -3.42 0.39 -7.87
N ASN A 14 -2.82 -0.75 -7.51
CA ASN A 14 -3.21 -1.55 -6.34
C ASN A 14 -2.85 -0.90 -5.00
N GLN A 15 -2.01 0.15 -4.99
CA GLN A 15 -1.74 0.92 -3.78
C GLN A 15 -2.87 1.93 -3.49
N ILE A 16 -3.81 2.16 -4.41
CA ILE A 16 -4.99 2.97 -4.17
C ILE A 16 -6.05 2.06 -3.56
N ALA A 17 -6.21 2.11 -2.23
CA ALA A 17 -7.12 1.22 -1.52
C ALA A 17 -8.59 1.62 -1.72
N GLU A 18 -8.87 2.92 -1.70
CA GLU A 18 -10.21 3.48 -1.86
C GLU A 18 -10.14 4.92 -2.34
N VAL A 19 -11.21 5.38 -2.98
CA VAL A 19 -11.43 6.78 -3.34
C VAL A 19 -12.79 7.18 -2.81
N ASN A 20 -12.80 8.07 -1.83
CA ASN A 20 -14.01 8.47 -1.13
C ASN A 20 -14.18 9.99 -1.22
N ARG A 21 -15.43 10.46 -1.09
CA ARG A 21 -15.69 11.87 -0.88
C ARG A 21 -15.02 12.31 0.43
N HIS A 22 -14.40 13.49 0.42
CA HIS A 22 -13.83 14.10 1.61
C HIS A 22 -14.89 14.19 2.71
N SER A 23 -14.50 13.94 3.97
CA SER A 23 -15.42 13.86 5.12
C SER A 23 -16.17 15.16 5.36
N ASP A 24 -15.51 16.30 5.16
CA ASP A 24 -16.15 17.62 5.08
C ASP A 24 -16.78 17.80 3.68
N PRO A 25 -18.13 17.82 3.57
CA PRO A 25 -18.83 17.89 2.30
C PRO A 25 -18.72 19.26 1.61
N THR A 26 -18.29 20.30 2.33
CA THR A 26 -18.11 21.66 1.80
C THR A 26 -16.79 21.84 1.07
N ARG A 27 -15.85 20.89 1.22
CA ARG A 27 -14.59 20.94 0.49
C ARG A 27 -14.80 20.60 -0.97
N LEU A 28 -14.44 21.54 -1.82
CA LEU A 28 -14.46 21.40 -3.27
C LEU A 28 -13.04 21.23 -3.81
N ASP A 29 -12.91 20.45 -4.88
CA ASP A 29 -11.70 20.40 -5.68
C ASP A 29 -11.51 21.76 -6.40
N LYS A 30 -10.32 22.33 -6.26
CA LYS A 30 -10.04 23.68 -6.77
C LYS A 30 -9.98 23.76 -8.30
N LEU A 31 -9.85 22.63 -8.99
CA LEU A 31 -9.78 22.58 -10.45
C LEU A 31 -11.17 22.38 -11.06
N SER A 32 -11.97 21.47 -10.51
CA SER A 32 -13.30 21.16 -11.04
C SER A 32 -14.45 21.92 -10.40
N GLY A 33 -14.30 22.44 -9.18
CA GLY A 33 -15.40 23.01 -8.40
C GLY A 33 -16.38 21.98 -7.83
N GLU A 34 -16.14 20.69 -8.08
CA GLU A 34 -16.93 19.56 -7.58
C GLU A 34 -16.51 19.16 -6.16
N PRO A 35 -17.31 18.38 -5.42
CA PRO A 35 -16.90 17.83 -4.13
C PRO A 35 -15.52 17.16 -4.19
N LEU A 36 -14.67 17.46 -3.23
CA LEU A 36 -13.32 16.91 -3.18
C LEU A 36 -13.37 15.41 -2.92
N TYR A 37 -12.79 14.63 -3.82
CA TYR A 37 -12.53 13.20 -3.61
C TYR A 37 -11.09 12.98 -3.16
N VAL A 38 -10.91 12.08 -2.20
CA VAL A 38 -9.63 11.73 -1.60
C VAL A 38 -9.37 10.25 -1.80
N ALA A 39 -8.22 9.94 -2.36
CA ALA A 39 -7.70 8.60 -2.51
C ALA A 39 -6.84 8.23 -1.29
N LYS A 40 -7.12 7.07 -0.70
CA LYS A 40 -6.27 6.43 0.30
C LYS A 40 -5.16 5.67 -0.42
N VAL A 41 -3.93 6.20 -0.37
CA VAL A 41 -2.77 5.63 -1.03
C VAL A 41 -1.87 4.93 -0.01
N MET A 42 -1.76 3.62 -0.15
CA MET A 42 -1.02 2.72 0.74
C MET A 42 0.48 2.85 0.53
N LEU A 43 1.21 3.02 1.62
CA LEU A 43 2.66 2.81 1.63
C LEU A 43 2.96 1.32 1.43
N PRO A 44 4.17 0.96 0.98
CA PRO A 44 4.64 -0.41 1.05
C PRO A 44 4.41 -1.02 2.44
N SER A 45 4.10 -2.32 2.46
CA SER A 45 3.96 -3.07 3.69
C SER A 45 5.22 -2.92 4.57
N SER A 46 5.06 -3.09 5.88
CA SER A 46 6.16 -2.91 6.84
C SER A 46 7.41 -3.74 6.49
N GLU A 47 7.25 -4.92 5.91
CA GLU A 47 8.35 -5.82 5.51
C GLU A 47 9.13 -5.35 4.28
N PHE A 48 8.49 -4.56 3.42
CA PHE A 48 9.03 -4.12 2.13
C PHE A 48 9.37 -2.64 2.11
N ARG A 49 9.04 -1.92 3.19
CA ARG A 49 9.29 -0.49 3.32
C ARG A 49 10.78 -0.23 3.55
N ASN A 50 11.28 0.86 2.98
CA ASN A 50 12.66 1.27 3.19
C ASN A 50 12.96 1.54 4.68
N LYS A 51 13.94 0.82 5.24
CA LYS A 51 14.34 0.88 6.66
C LYS A 51 15.02 2.20 7.07
N SER A 52 15.39 3.05 6.12
CA SER A 52 15.93 4.39 6.42
C SER A 52 14.88 5.36 6.97
N ILE A 53 13.58 5.03 6.85
CA ILE A 53 12.50 5.78 7.48
C ILE A 53 12.04 5.03 8.73
N ASP A 54 12.18 5.69 9.87
CA ASP A 54 11.65 5.26 11.15
C ASP A 54 10.43 6.12 11.53
N PHE A 55 9.28 5.48 11.71
CA PHE A 55 8.05 6.13 12.20
C PHE A 55 7.98 6.18 13.73
N GLY A 56 8.87 5.47 14.42
CA GLY A 56 8.95 5.38 15.86
C GLY A 56 7.74 4.74 16.53
N THR A 57 7.81 4.72 17.86
CA THR A 57 6.72 4.30 18.74
C THR A 57 5.90 5.52 19.16
N ASP A 58 4.58 5.40 19.21
CA ASP A 58 3.72 6.47 19.71
C ASP A 58 3.65 6.54 21.25
N GLN A 59 2.95 7.54 21.79
CA GLN A 59 2.83 7.75 23.24
C GLN A 59 2.14 6.59 23.96
N ASN A 60 1.38 5.76 23.25
CA ASN A 60 0.68 4.59 23.78
C ASN A 60 1.50 3.30 23.63
N GLY A 61 2.77 3.39 23.23
CA GLY A 61 3.65 2.24 23.05
C GLY A 61 3.43 1.48 21.74
N ILE A 62 2.67 2.03 20.78
CA ILE A 62 2.40 1.37 19.50
C ILE A 62 3.57 1.62 18.55
N ASP A 63 4.26 0.54 18.18
CA ASP A 63 5.29 0.55 17.13
C ASP A 63 4.65 0.75 15.74
N ARG A 64 4.81 1.95 15.16
CA ARG A 64 4.22 2.35 13.89
C ARG A 64 4.94 1.75 12.68
N ASN A 65 6.19 1.33 12.83
CA ASN A 65 6.93 0.66 11.75
C ASN A 65 6.32 -0.70 11.41
N LYS A 66 5.71 -1.37 12.38
CA LYS A 66 4.99 -2.65 12.20
C LYS A 66 3.56 -2.51 11.70
N ARG A 67 3.12 -1.30 11.34
CA ARG A 67 1.75 -1.02 10.90
C ARG A 67 1.70 -0.81 9.39
N GLY A 68 0.58 -1.24 8.81
CA GLY A 68 0.16 -0.73 7.50
C GLY A 68 -0.02 0.78 7.61
N ALA A 69 0.41 1.50 6.58
CA ALA A 69 0.36 2.96 6.57
C ALA A 69 -0.17 3.47 5.23
N TYR A 70 -0.75 4.66 5.25
CA TYR A 70 -1.29 5.31 4.07
C TYR A 70 -1.22 6.83 4.18
N ILE A 71 -1.35 7.49 3.04
CA ILE A 71 -1.62 8.93 2.97
C ILE A 71 -2.95 9.16 2.24
N ASN A 72 -3.53 10.32 2.51
CA ASN A 72 -4.70 10.80 1.81
C ASN A 72 -4.27 11.81 0.73
N VAL A 73 -4.57 11.52 -0.53
CA VAL A 73 -4.20 12.36 -1.68
C VAL A 73 -5.48 12.77 -2.40
N PRO A 74 -5.66 14.04 -2.80
CA PRO A 74 -6.74 14.42 -3.71
C PRO A 74 -6.75 13.52 -4.94
N ALA A 75 -7.87 12.87 -5.25
CA ALA A 75 -7.96 11.93 -6.37
C ALA A 75 -7.62 12.62 -7.69
N SER A 76 -7.99 13.90 -7.81
CA SER A 76 -7.66 14.78 -8.94
C SER A 76 -6.16 15.04 -9.13
N PHE A 77 -5.29 14.67 -8.18
CA PHE A 77 -3.83 14.83 -8.27
C PHE A 77 -3.13 13.55 -8.72
N ILE A 78 -3.82 12.41 -8.69
CA ILE A 78 -3.31 11.14 -9.19
C ILE A 78 -3.45 11.13 -10.72
N ARG A 79 -2.40 10.69 -11.39
CA ARG A 79 -2.29 10.68 -12.85
C ARG A 79 -1.83 9.32 -13.32
N ASP A 80 -2.24 8.98 -14.53
CA ASP A 80 -1.89 7.73 -15.17
C ASP A 80 -0.50 7.84 -15.80
N ASP A 81 0.31 6.79 -15.62
CA ASP A 81 1.55 6.66 -16.37
C ASP A 81 1.25 6.53 -17.87
N ARG A 82 1.96 7.29 -18.70
CA ARG A 82 1.72 7.30 -20.15
C ARG A 82 2.04 5.97 -20.83
N LYS A 83 3.00 5.21 -20.27
CA LYS A 83 3.45 3.93 -20.84
C LYS A 83 2.70 2.75 -20.23
N GLN A 84 2.32 2.83 -18.96
CA GLN A 84 1.64 1.75 -18.23
C GLN A 84 0.41 2.28 -17.46
N PRO A 85 -0.61 2.82 -18.15
CA PRO A 85 -1.73 3.52 -17.49
C PRO A 85 -2.58 2.61 -16.59
N GLU A 86 -2.65 1.31 -16.91
CA GLU A 86 -3.43 0.34 -16.14
C GLU A 86 -2.73 -0.17 -14.88
N GLU A 87 -1.41 -0.04 -14.80
CA GLU A 87 -0.62 -0.61 -13.71
C GLU A 87 -0.01 0.46 -12.82
N ARG A 88 0.41 1.58 -13.42
CA ARG A 88 1.19 2.63 -12.76
C ARG A 88 0.47 3.95 -12.76
N LYS A 89 0.47 4.57 -11.59
CA LYS A 89 -0.02 5.92 -11.35
C LYS A 89 1.11 6.75 -10.74
N TYR A 90 0.98 8.07 -10.79
CA TYR A 90 1.88 8.97 -10.08
C TYR A 90 1.14 10.18 -9.55
N PHE A 91 1.72 10.81 -8.54
CA PHE A 91 1.31 12.11 -8.04
C PHE A 91 2.56 12.91 -7.64
N TYR A 92 2.37 14.21 -7.43
CA TYR A 92 3.45 15.14 -7.14
C TYR A 92 3.27 15.78 -5.77
N LEU A 93 4.33 15.77 -4.98
CA LEU A 93 4.41 16.42 -3.68
C LEU A 93 5.12 17.77 -3.81
N ASN A 94 4.59 18.78 -3.11
CA ASN A 94 5.26 20.06 -2.93
C ASN A 94 6.36 19.89 -1.86
N PRO A 95 7.63 20.18 -2.16
CA PRO A 95 8.74 20.03 -1.22
C PRO A 95 8.63 20.90 0.03
N GLU A 96 7.89 22.01 -0.03
CA GLU A 96 7.72 22.95 1.09
C GLU A 96 6.60 22.54 2.07
N ARG A 97 5.91 21.42 1.78
CA ARG A 97 4.80 20.94 2.60
C ARG A 97 5.17 19.69 3.38
N THR A 98 4.54 19.56 4.53
CA THR A 98 4.49 18.31 5.29
C THR A 98 3.20 17.57 4.98
N TYR A 99 3.28 16.24 5.03
CA TYR A 99 2.23 15.31 4.67
C TYR A 99 1.96 14.39 5.85
N GLN A 100 0.67 14.20 6.16
CA GLN A 100 0.26 13.33 7.24
C GLN A 100 0.23 11.88 6.77
N VAL A 101 0.97 11.03 7.46
CA VAL A 101 0.92 9.57 7.32
C VAL A 101 0.01 9.02 8.41
N HIS A 102 -0.95 8.21 7.99
CA HIS A 102 -1.88 7.50 8.86
C HIS A 102 -1.50 6.03 8.96
N PHE A 103 -1.85 5.40 10.07
CA PHE A 103 -1.57 4.00 10.34
C PHE A 103 -2.86 3.25 10.63
N PHE A 104 -2.92 1.98 10.23
CA PHE A 104 -4.06 1.14 10.54
C PHE A 104 -4.02 0.66 11.99
N GLY A 105 -5.18 0.79 12.64
CA GLY A 105 -5.41 0.15 13.93
C GLY A 105 -5.46 -1.37 13.81
N LYS A 106 -5.10 -2.07 14.88
CA LYS A 106 -5.31 -3.51 15.06
C LYS A 106 -6.36 -3.72 16.15
N ALA A 107 -7.10 -4.82 16.02
CA ALA A 107 -8.04 -5.25 17.03
C ALA A 107 -7.32 -5.43 18.37
N ILE A 108 -7.88 -4.86 19.43
CA ILE A 108 -7.41 -5.09 20.80
C ILE A 108 -8.07 -6.37 21.30
N GLU A 109 -7.25 -7.41 21.49
CA GLU A 109 -7.71 -8.70 21.93
C GLU A 109 -8.49 -8.61 23.26
N GLY A 110 -9.62 -9.30 23.34
CA GLY A 110 -10.47 -9.33 24.52
C GLY A 110 -11.28 -8.04 24.80
N LYS A 111 -11.20 -7.02 23.93
CA LYS A 111 -12.02 -5.80 24.06
C LYS A 111 -13.07 -5.68 22.96
N MET A 112 -14.32 -5.71 23.38
CA MET A 112 -15.49 -5.40 22.56
C MET A 112 -16.19 -4.15 23.11
N LEU A 113 -16.81 -3.38 22.23
CA LEU A 113 -17.78 -2.36 22.60
C LEU A 113 -19.05 -3.03 23.13
N GLU A 114 -19.87 -2.27 23.87
CA GLU A 114 -21.14 -2.75 24.43
C GLU A 114 -22.12 -3.27 23.36
N ASP A 115 -21.97 -2.76 22.13
CA ASP A 115 -22.74 -3.18 20.96
C ASP A 115 -22.16 -4.41 20.22
N GLY A 116 -21.15 -5.06 20.80
CA GLY A 116 -20.50 -6.25 20.26
C GLY A 116 -19.47 -5.99 19.17
N ARG A 117 -19.19 -4.72 18.81
CA ARG A 117 -18.16 -4.41 17.81
C ARG A 117 -16.74 -4.50 18.40
N GLN A 118 -15.80 -4.98 17.59
CA GLN A 118 -14.39 -5.06 17.95
C GLN A 118 -13.79 -3.67 18.23
N VAL A 119 -13.09 -3.53 19.36
CA VAL A 119 -12.31 -2.32 19.66
C VAL A 119 -10.97 -2.42 18.94
N TYR A 120 -10.56 -1.33 18.29
CA TYR A 120 -9.26 -1.20 17.63
C TYR A 120 -8.40 -0.17 18.35
N ASP A 121 -7.08 -0.41 18.36
CA ASP A 121 -6.12 0.61 18.75
C ASP A 121 -6.10 1.76 17.72
N LYS A 122 -5.56 2.91 18.12
CA LYS A 122 -5.54 4.14 17.32
C LYS A 122 -4.12 4.69 17.30
N PRO A 123 -3.25 4.20 16.40
CA PRO A 123 -1.88 4.67 16.33
C PRO A 123 -1.84 6.14 15.89
N GLU A 124 -0.97 6.93 16.51
CA GLU A 124 -0.84 8.35 16.18
C GLU A 124 -0.23 8.55 14.78
N SER A 125 -0.84 9.45 14.01
CA SER A 125 -0.29 9.91 12.74
C SER A 125 1.02 10.67 12.91
N VAL A 126 1.83 10.69 11.85
CA VAL A 126 3.09 11.43 11.81
C VAL A 126 3.14 12.34 10.59
N MET A 127 3.89 13.45 10.71
CA MET A 127 4.09 14.41 9.64
C MET A 127 5.46 14.16 9.01
N LEU A 128 5.49 13.88 7.71
CA LEU A 128 6.73 13.75 6.94
C LEU A 128 6.85 14.87 5.91
N ASN A 129 8.06 15.35 5.65
CA ASN A 129 8.30 16.18 4.48
C ASN A 129 8.21 15.34 3.18
N ALA A 130 8.18 16.01 2.02
CA ALA A 130 8.04 15.32 0.74
C ALA A 130 9.20 14.35 0.41
N SER A 131 10.42 14.63 0.89
CA SER A 131 11.60 13.79 0.65
C SER A 131 11.51 12.49 1.45
N ASP A 132 11.20 12.59 2.75
CA ASP A 132 11.03 11.42 3.62
C ASP A 132 9.84 10.58 3.18
N LEU A 133 8.76 11.22 2.73
CA LEU A 133 7.61 10.52 2.17
C LEU A 133 7.99 9.78 0.88
N LYS A 134 8.83 10.36 0.01
CA LYS A 134 9.35 9.65 -1.17
C LYS A 134 10.17 8.42 -0.78
N THR A 135 11.01 8.53 0.24
CA THR A 135 11.77 7.40 0.75
C THR A 135 10.83 6.34 1.33
N ALA A 136 9.77 6.74 2.04
CA ALA A 136 8.77 5.84 2.61
C ALA A 136 7.96 5.07 1.54
N PHE A 137 7.75 5.66 0.36
CA PHE A 137 7.16 4.98 -0.81
C PHE A 137 8.14 4.10 -1.58
N SER A 138 9.44 4.21 -1.30
CA SER A 138 10.46 3.39 -1.93
C SER A 138 10.54 2.04 -1.23
N PHE A 139 10.82 1.01 -2.01
CA PHE A 139 11.05 -0.33 -1.49
C PHE A 139 12.45 -0.46 -0.90
N ASP A 140 12.57 -1.33 0.10
CA ASP A 140 13.88 -1.82 0.54
C ASP A 140 14.53 -2.62 -0.60
N ARG A 141 15.60 -2.07 -1.18
CA ARG A 141 16.31 -2.67 -2.31
C ARG A 141 16.99 -3.98 -1.94
N GLU A 142 17.45 -4.12 -0.69
CA GLU A 142 18.06 -5.36 -0.21
C GLU A 142 17.02 -6.48 -0.21
N LYS A 143 15.81 -6.19 0.28
CA LYS A 143 14.71 -7.14 0.32
C LYS A 143 14.25 -7.58 -1.08
N ILE A 144 14.20 -6.65 -2.03
CA ILE A 144 13.89 -6.98 -3.44
C ILE A 144 14.98 -7.89 -4.02
N ASN A 145 16.25 -7.60 -3.76
CA ASN A 145 17.36 -8.41 -4.26
C ASN A 145 17.34 -9.82 -3.67
N GLU A 146 17.07 -9.97 -2.37
CA GLU A 146 16.89 -11.28 -1.72
C GLU A 146 15.76 -12.10 -2.37
N LEU A 147 14.60 -11.49 -2.61
CA LEU A 147 13.48 -12.15 -3.27
C LEU A 147 13.86 -12.63 -4.67
N ASN A 148 14.50 -11.76 -5.47
CA ASN A 148 14.91 -12.10 -6.83
C ASN A 148 15.96 -13.23 -6.86
N GLN A 149 16.91 -13.25 -5.91
CA GLN A 149 17.88 -14.34 -5.79
C GLN A 149 17.22 -15.67 -5.42
N ASN A 150 16.23 -15.64 -4.51
CA ASN A 150 15.50 -16.85 -4.11
C ASN A 150 14.57 -17.35 -5.22
N SER A 151 13.92 -16.47 -5.98
CA SER A 151 13.12 -16.84 -7.16
C SER A 151 13.96 -17.50 -8.25
N ASN A 152 15.19 -17.02 -8.49
CA ASN A 152 16.09 -17.65 -9.45
C ASN A 152 16.56 -19.04 -8.98
N ARG A 153 16.83 -19.23 -7.68
CA ARG A 153 17.19 -20.55 -7.12
C ARG A 153 16.06 -21.58 -7.21
N ASN A 154 14.80 -21.15 -7.07
CA ASN A 154 13.65 -22.07 -7.16
C ASN A 154 13.31 -22.50 -8.59
N ASN A 155 13.82 -21.79 -9.61
CA ASN A 155 13.65 -22.17 -11.01
C ASN A 155 14.66 -23.23 -11.49
N ASP A 156 15.66 -23.55 -10.67
CA ASP A 156 16.69 -24.57 -10.95
C ASP A 156 16.34 -25.97 -10.39
N ILE A 157 15.12 -26.18 -9.89
CA ILE A 157 14.64 -27.52 -9.50
C ILE A 157 14.22 -28.25 -10.79
N PRO A 158 14.86 -29.37 -11.16
CA PRO A 158 14.44 -30.16 -12.32
C PRO A 158 13.00 -30.62 -12.10
N LYS A 159 12.12 -30.37 -13.06
CA LYS A 159 10.81 -31.01 -13.11
C LYS A 159 11.02 -32.53 -13.26
N THR A 160 10.92 -33.28 -12.17
CA THR A 160 10.84 -34.74 -12.24
C THR A 160 9.49 -35.09 -12.87
N ASN A 161 9.53 -35.56 -14.11
CA ASN A 161 8.38 -36.17 -14.79
C ASN A 161 8.06 -37.51 -14.10
N GLU A 162 7.00 -37.57 -13.30
CA GLU A 162 6.32 -38.83 -13.02
C GLU A 162 4.97 -38.85 -13.74
N GLN A 163 5.00 -39.42 -14.96
CA GLN A 163 3.83 -39.96 -15.61
C GLN A 163 3.39 -41.22 -14.86
N VAL A 164 2.46 -41.09 -13.92
CA VAL A 164 1.70 -42.25 -13.46
C VAL A 164 0.59 -42.52 -14.47
N LYS A 165 0.89 -43.42 -15.42
CA LYS A 165 -0.11 -44.14 -16.22
C LYS A 165 -1.08 -44.82 -15.24
N THR A 166 -2.32 -44.34 -15.17
CA THR A 166 -3.39 -45.13 -14.55
C THR A 166 -4.08 -45.90 -15.67
N GLU A 167 -3.87 -47.21 -15.66
CA GLU A 167 -4.44 -48.17 -16.59
C GLU A 167 -5.97 -48.17 -16.54
N LYS A 168 -6.57 -48.28 -17.72
CA LYS A 168 -7.97 -48.60 -17.93
C LYS A 168 -8.25 -49.97 -17.33
N ASN A 169 -9.21 -50.05 -16.41
CA ASN A 169 -10.02 -51.25 -16.22
C ASN A 169 -11.49 -50.83 -16.10
N SER A 170 -12.21 -50.92 -17.23
CA SER A 170 -13.67 -51.02 -17.23
C SER A 170 -14.05 -52.44 -16.86
N PRO A 171 -14.94 -52.67 -15.88
CA PRO A 171 -15.71 -53.89 -15.81
C PRO A 171 -17.03 -53.70 -16.54
N ASP A 172 -17.25 -54.50 -17.57
CA ASP A 172 -18.57 -54.80 -18.12
C ASP A 172 -19.52 -55.24 -17.01
N LEU A 173 -20.65 -54.55 -16.85
CA LEU A 173 -21.83 -55.13 -16.23
C LEU A 173 -22.91 -55.29 -17.30
N LYS A 174 -22.98 -56.52 -17.85
CA LYS A 174 -24.23 -57.08 -18.35
C LYS A 174 -25.04 -57.61 -17.17
N ARG A 175 -26.28 -57.18 -17.05
CA ARG A 175 -27.48 -58.04 -16.91
C ARG A 175 -28.73 -57.22 -17.10
#